data_AF-A0A349D282-F1
#
_entry.id   AF-A0A349D282-F1
#
_cell.length_a   1.000
_cell.length_b   1.000
_cell.length_c   1.000
_cell.angle_alpha   90.00
_cell.angle_beta   90.00
_cell.angle_gamma   90.00
#
_symmetry.space_group_name_H-M   'P 1'
#
loop_
_entity.id
_entity.type
_entity.pdbx_description
1 polymer ?
#
loop_
_entity_poly.entity_id
_entity_poly.type
_entity_poly.pdbx_seq_one_letter_code
_entity_poly.pdbx_strand_id
1 'polypeptide(L)'
;MTKRLVLVLGLAIILVSAGVIWKGSSLSGSATVACKRNRDCGSKSSCVRTPGKKTGTCIASQCGNNVKERGEKCETVNGAIVGCKTNRTCTDCTRCDKKLKQATNSSDDALTHQCDTLGGAKKNQCFRDLAIDRTDAELCARAGNLSNICYNTIAVQTRNPLLCDRITDSPDTTRQRCRKFASQIPFPSTEEECVAKNGVWAIHGFSPMKSCNLPTSDKGKTCTDVDECEGTCLGDVPTATSGTCSEWRLTFGCQILLMQGNARQLCVD
;
A
#
# COMPACT_ATOMS: atom_id res chain seq x y z
N MET A 1 4.64 67.84 -3.43
CA MET A 1 3.38 67.19 -3.02
C MET A 1 2.54 66.91 -4.26
N THR A 2 2.66 65.72 -4.86
CA THR A 2 1.91 65.38 -6.08
C THR A 2 1.49 63.92 -5.99
N LYS A 3 0.27 63.70 -5.45
CA LYS A 3 -0.37 62.39 -5.38
C LYS A 3 -0.92 62.04 -6.77
N ARG A 4 -0.39 60.98 -7.38
CA ARG A 4 -0.99 60.36 -8.57
C ARG A 4 -2.06 59.37 -8.11
N LEU A 5 -3.30 59.70 -8.47
CA LEU A 5 -4.50 58.90 -8.32
C LEU A 5 -4.51 57.86 -9.46
N VAL A 6 -4.38 56.57 -9.14
CA VAL A 6 -4.51 55.49 -10.12
C VAL A 6 -5.92 54.92 -9.99
N LEU A 7 -6.77 55.23 -10.96
CA LEU A 7 -8.06 54.58 -11.18
C LEU A 7 -7.82 53.13 -11.65
N VAL A 8 -8.27 52.15 -10.88
CA VAL A 8 -8.37 50.75 -11.33
C VAL A 8 -9.79 50.53 -11.85
N LEU A 9 -9.91 50.46 -13.17
CA LEU A 9 -11.13 50.04 -13.86
C LEU A 9 -11.29 48.52 -13.69
N GLY A 10 -12.35 48.12 -13.00
CA GLY A 10 -12.76 46.72 -12.87
C GLY A 10 -13.29 46.17 -14.19
N LEU A 11 -12.58 45.21 -14.75
CA LEU A 11 -13.04 44.37 -15.85
C LEU A 11 -13.80 43.18 -15.25
N ALA A 12 -15.14 43.26 -15.30
CA ALA A 12 -16.02 42.13 -15.02
C ALA A 12 -15.97 41.16 -16.21
N ILE A 13 -15.28 40.03 -16.02
CA ILE A 13 -15.26 38.93 -16.99
C ILE A 13 -16.51 38.07 -16.73
N ILE A 14 -17.45 38.12 -17.67
CA ILE A 14 -18.61 37.23 -17.73
C ILE A 14 -18.13 35.91 -18.34
N LEU A 15 -17.96 34.88 -17.50
CA LEU A 15 -17.75 33.50 -17.95
C LEU A 15 -19.11 32.87 -18.25
N VAL A 16 -19.43 32.74 -19.53
CA VAL A 16 -20.55 31.91 -20.02
C VAL A 16 -20.11 30.45 -19.97
N SER A 17 -20.63 29.70 -19.02
CA SER A 17 -20.44 28.26 -18.88
C SER A 17 -21.30 27.51 -19.92
N ALA A 18 -20.69 27.13 -21.05
CA ALA A 18 -21.25 26.15 -21.96
C ALA A 18 -21.03 24.74 -21.38
N GLY A 19 -22.07 24.18 -20.76
CA GLY A 19 -22.10 22.81 -20.27
C GLY A 19 -22.12 21.81 -21.43
N VAL A 20 -21.02 21.08 -21.60
CA VAL A 20 -20.98 19.86 -22.41
C VAL A 20 -21.20 18.68 -21.48
N ILE A 21 -22.43 18.18 -21.44
CA ILE A 21 -22.82 16.96 -20.73
C ILE A 21 -22.38 15.76 -21.57
N TRP A 22 -21.25 15.14 -21.21
CA TRP A 22 -20.82 13.86 -21.79
C TRP A 22 -21.30 12.71 -20.88
N LYS A 23 -22.46 12.12 -21.20
CA LYS A 23 -22.91 10.85 -20.60
C LYS A 23 -22.24 9.69 -21.32
N GLY A 24 -21.04 9.32 -20.89
CA GLY A 24 -20.39 8.06 -21.26
C GLY A 24 -20.67 6.98 -20.21
N SER A 25 -21.85 6.35 -20.27
CA SER A 25 -22.17 5.22 -19.40
C SER A 25 -21.57 3.93 -19.97
N SER A 26 -20.40 3.52 -19.45
CA SER A 26 -19.91 2.16 -19.62
C SER A 26 -20.69 1.24 -18.68
N LEU A 27 -21.73 0.59 -19.21
CA LEU A 27 -22.53 -0.42 -18.52
C LEU A 27 -21.77 -1.76 -18.53
N SER A 28 -20.93 -2.00 -17.54
CA SER A 28 -20.58 -3.37 -17.10
C SER A 28 -21.74 -3.95 -16.29
N GLY A 29 -22.90 -4.10 -16.93
CA GLY A 29 -24.10 -4.65 -16.32
C GLY A 29 -23.92 -6.15 -16.05
N SER A 30 -23.50 -6.51 -14.85
CA SER A 30 -23.71 -7.87 -14.35
C SER A 30 -25.21 -8.11 -14.24
N ALA A 31 -25.76 -8.84 -15.21
CA ALA A 31 -27.17 -9.20 -15.24
C ALA A 31 -27.53 -9.96 -13.97
N THR A 32 -28.27 -9.32 -13.07
CA THR A 32 -28.76 -9.94 -11.84
C THR A 32 -29.97 -10.81 -12.20
N VAL A 33 -29.80 -12.13 -12.09
CA VAL A 33 -30.88 -13.08 -12.35
C VAL A 33 -31.76 -13.16 -11.10
N ALA A 34 -33.02 -12.77 -11.24
CA ALA A 34 -34.01 -12.92 -10.18
C ALA A 34 -34.38 -14.40 -10.00
N CYS A 35 -34.54 -14.83 -8.75
CA CYS A 35 -34.87 -16.20 -8.40
C CYS A 35 -35.99 -16.26 -7.35
N LYS A 36 -36.79 -17.32 -7.38
CA LYS A 36 -37.72 -17.64 -6.29
C LYS A 36 -37.17 -18.76 -5.42
N ARG A 37 -36.42 -19.70 -5.99
CA ARG A 37 -35.82 -20.86 -5.32
C ARG A 37 -34.39 -21.06 -5.81
N ASN A 38 -33.56 -21.78 -5.04
CA ASN A 38 -32.17 -22.07 -5.43
C ASN A 38 -32.05 -22.80 -6.77
N ARG A 39 -33.02 -23.64 -7.12
CA ARG A 39 -33.03 -24.34 -8.42
C ARG A 39 -33.23 -23.42 -9.62
N ASP A 40 -33.71 -22.19 -9.39
CA ASP A 40 -33.84 -21.17 -10.43
C ASP A 40 -32.48 -20.52 -10.71
N CYS A 41 -31.49 -20.75 -9.84
CA CYS A 41 -30.09 -20.37 -10.03
C CYS A 41 -29.30 -21.57 -10.58
N GLY A 42 -28.38 -21.33 -11.51
CA GLY A 42 -27.53 -22.38 -12.08
C GLY A 42 -26.69 -23.10 -11.01
N SER A 43 -26.10 -24.24 -11.37
CA SER A 43 -25.45 -25.22 -10.47
C SER A 43 -24.31 -24.70 -9.56
N LYS A 44 -23.91 -23.43 -9.68
CA LYS A 44 -22.90 -22.76 -8.86
C LYS A 44 -23.39 -21.42 -8.26
N SER A 45 -24.68 -21.29 -8.01
CA SER A 45 -25.26 -20.05 -7.48
C SER A 45 -26.38 -20.32 -6.47
N SER A 46 -26.53 -19.42 -5.50
CA SER A 46 -27.57 -19.50 -4.46
C SER A 46 -28.52 -18.31 -4.54
N CYS A 47 -29.80 -18.54 -4.25
CA CYS A 47 -30.82 -17.51 -4.26
C CYS A 47 -30.88 -16.81 -2.91
N VAL A 48 -30.44 -15.55 -2.85
CA VAL A 48 -30.51 -14.74 -1.63
C VAL A 48 -31.72 -13.83 -1.67
N ARG A 49 -32.62 -13.97 -0.70
CA ARG A 49 -33.80 -13.12 -0.56
C ARG A 49 -33.53 -11.99 0.41
N THR A 50 -33.95 -10.78 0.05
CA THR A 50 -34.00 -9.65 0.98
C THR A 50 -35.20 -9.83 1.91
N PRO A 51 -35.08 -9.51 3.22
CA PRO A 51 -36.20 -9.55 4.14
C PRO A 51 -37.42 -8.78 3.60
N GLY A 52 -38.60 -9.38 3.67
CA GLY A 52 -39.85 -8.78 3.17
C GLY A 52 -40.10 -8.89 1.65
N LYS A 53 -39.18 -9.45 0.84
CA LYS A 53 -39.39 -9.66 -0.60
C LYS A 53 -39.68 -11.12 -0.97
N LYS A 54 -40.62 -11.32 -1.91
CA LYS A 54 -41.01 -12.66 -2.43
C LYS A 54 -40.01 -13.24 -3.44
N THR A 55 -39.07 -12.45 -3.94
CA THR A 55 -38.04 -12.83 -4.91
C THR A 55 -36.65 -12.46 -4.38
N GLY A 56 -35.64 -13.25 -4.75
CA GLY A 56 -34.24 -13.02 -4.43
C GLY A 56 -33.39 -12.84 -5.69
N THR A 57 -32.07 -12.75 -5.51
CA THR A 57 -31.08 -12.63 -6.58
C THR A 57 -30.10 -13.80 -6.50
N CYS A 58 -29.75 -14.37 -7.66
CA CYS A 58 -28.70 -15.39 -7.73
C CYS A 58 -27.33 -14.76 -7.53
N ILE A 59 -26.60 -15.23 -6.52
CA ILE A 59 -25.19 -14.88 -6.32
C ILE A 59 -24.32 -16.10 -6.57
N ALA A 60 -23.21 -15.93 -7.29
CA ALA A 60 -22.25 -16.99 -7.55
C ALA A 60 -21.63 -17.47 -6.23
N SER A 61 -21.76 -18.76 -5.93
CA SER A 61 -21.12 -19.35 -4.75
C SER A 61 -19.64 -19.59 -5.07
N GLN A 62 -18.76 -18.73 -4.57
CA GLN A 62 -17.33 -18.99 -4.57
C GLN A 62 -17.02 -20.04 -3.49
N CYS A 63 -17.08 -21.31 -3.83
CA CYS A 63 -16.69 -22.40 -2.95
C CYS A 63 -15.28 -22.90 -3.31
N GLY A 64 -14.30 -22.61 -2.46
CA GLY A 64 -13.01 -23.28 -2.44
C GLY A 64 -13.12 -24.72 -1.92
N ASN A 65 -12.11 -25.53 -2.23
CA ASN A 65 -12.07 -26.99 -2.04
C ASN A 65 -12.37 -27.44 -0.59
N ASN A 66 -13.15 -28.53 -0.48
CA ASN A 66 -13.60 -29.13 0.78
C ASN A 66 -12.47 -29.84 1.53
N VAL A 67 -12.19 -29.43 2.77
CA VAL A 67 -11.55 -30.29 3.78
C VAL A 67 -12.64 -31.13 4.43
N LYS A 68 -12.48 -32.46 4.40
CA LYS A 68 -13.49 -33.43 4.83
C LYS A 68 -13.01 -34.13 6.10
N GLU A 69 -13.28 -33.57 7.27
CA GLU A 69 -13.12 -34.27 8.54
C GLU A 69 -14.38 -34.23 9.39
N ARG A 70 -14.51 -35.25 10.24
CA ARG A 70 -15.74 -35.74 10.86
C ARG A 70 -16.57 -34.64 11.54
N GLY A 71 -17.81 -34.49 11.07
CA GLY A 71 -18.95 -34.06 11.90
C GLY A 71 -19.39 -32.61 11.84
N GLU A 72 -18.53 -31.64 11.50
CA GLU A 72 -18.90 -30.22 11.54
C GLU A 72 -18.39 -29.49 10.29
N LYS A 73 -19.31 -29.12 9.38
CA LYS A 73 -19.00 -28.35 8.17
C LYS A 73 -18.95 -26.86 8.52
N CYS A 74 -17.76 -26.30 8.56
CA CYS A 74 -17.55 -24.85 8.58
C CYS A 74 -17.47 -24.35 7.14
N GLU A 75 -18.24 -23.31 6.80
CA GLU A 75 -18.15 -22.68 5.49
C GLU A 75 -17.16 -21.51 5.56
N THR A 76 -16.14 -21.55 4.70
CA THR A 76 -15.20 -20.45 4.51
C THR A 76 -15.35 -19.86 3.10
N VAL A 77 -15.26 -18.54 3.00
CA VAL A 77 -15.14 -17.80 1.74
C VAL A 77 -13.89 -16.93 1.88
N ASN A 78 -12.93 -17.10 0.97
CA ASN A 78 -11.66 -16.36 0.96
C ASN A 78 -10.89 -16.40 2.30
N GLY A 79 -10.90 -17.54 2.99
CA GLY A 79 -10.20 -17.71 4.28
C GLY A 79 -10.95 -17.19 5.51
N ALA A 80 -12.07 -16.47 5.34
CA ALA A 80 -12.94 -16.04 6.44
C ALA A 80 -14.11 -17.02 6.64
N ILE A 81 -14.41 -17.37 7.90
CA ILE A 81 -15.57 -18.22 8.25
C ILE A 81 -16.84 -17.36 8.14
N VAL A 82 -17.78 -17.74 7.25
CA VAL A 82 -18.98 -16.92 6.95
C VAL A 82 -20.28 -17.53 7.49
N GLY A 83 -20.23 -18.73 8.06
CA GLY A 83 -21.38 -19.32 8.72
C GLY A 83 -21.20 -20.78 9.11
N CYS A 84 -21.93 -21.18 10.16
CA CYS A 84 -22.13 -22.58 10.53
C CYS A 84 -23.44 -23.06 9.89
N LYS A 85 -23.40 -24.16 9.14
CA LYS A 85 -24.55 -24.66 8.36
C LYS A 85 -25.58 -25.45 9.19
N THR A 86 -25.54 -25.36 10.52
CA THR A 86 -26.48 -26.05 11.41
C THR A 86 -27.25 -25.05 12.26
N ASN A 87 -28.54 -25.32 12.46
CA ASN A 87 -29.53 -24.48 13.16
C ASN A 87 -29.30 -24.41 14.68
N ARG A 88 -28.05 -24.38 15.14
CA ARG A 88 -27.68 -24.17 16.54
C ARG A 88 -27.13 -22.76 16.67
N THR A 89 -27.62 -22.06 17.68
CA THR A 89 -27.25 -20.70 18.04
C THR A 89 -25.72 -20.52 18.06
N CYS A 90 -25.24 -19.47 17.38
CA CYS A 90 -23.83 -19.14 17.14
C CYS A 90 -23.05 -18.69 18.39
N THR A 91 -23.12 -19.43 19.49
CA THR A 91 -22.23 -19.23 20.66
C THR A 91 -20.91 -20.02 20.55
N ASP A 92 -20.77 -20.92 19.56
CA ASP A 92 -19.60 -21.81 19.39
C ASP A 92 -18.63 -21.39 18.26
N CYS A 93 -18.82 -20.26 17.59
CA CYS A 93 -17.90 -19.79 16.54
C CYS A 93 -16.47 -19.50 17.05
N THR A 94 -16.29 -19.24 18.34
CA THR A 94 -14.98 -19.08 18.98
C THR A 94 -14.13 -20.36 18.95
N ARG A 95 -14.75 -21.55 18.86
CA ARG A 95 -14.04 -22.83 18.77
C ARG A 95 -13.47 -23.06 17.37
N CYS A 96 -14.13 -22.58 16.33
CA CYS A 96 -13.66 -22.70 14.94
C CYS A 96 -12.47 -21.75 14.67
N ASP A 97 -12.52 -20.52 15.18
CA ASP A 97 -11.38 -19.58 15.08
C ASP A 97 -10.13 -20.10 15.82
N LYS A 98 -10.31 -20.72 17.00
CA LYS A 98 -9.20 -21.37 17.73
C LYS A 98 -8.56 -22.52 16.95
N LYS A 99 -9.36 -23.37 16.28
CA LYS A 99 -8.84 -24.49 15.49
C LYS A 99 -8.15 -24.04 14.19
N LEU A 100 -8.64 -22.96 13.57
CA LEU A 100 -8.01 -22.40 12.37
C LEU A 100 -6.62 -21.82 12.72
N LYS A 101 -6.51 -21.08 13.83
CA LYS A 101 -5.23 -20.59 14.37
C LYS A 101 -4.27 -21.72 14.75
N GLN A 102 -4.77 -22.84 15.27
CA GLN A 102 -3.94 -24.01 15.57
C GLN A 102 -3.37 -24.67 14.30
N ALA A 103 -4.14 -24.70 13.20
CA ALA A 103 -3.68 -25.26 11.94
C ALA A 103 -2.63 -24.38 11.24
N THR A 104 -2.72 -23.05 11.33
CA THR A 104 -1.69 -22.14 10.81
C THR A 104 -0.40 -22.25 11.62
N ASN A 105 -0.51 -22.29 12.96
CA ASN A 105 0.67 -22.39 13.83
C ASN A 105 1.44 -23.72 13.63
N SER A 106 0.73 -24.81 13.33
CA SER A 106 1.38 -26.12 13.09
C SER A 106 2.23 -26.14 11.81
N SER A 107 1.89 -25.37 10.79
CA SER A 107 2.73 -25.22 9.58
C SER A 107 3.88 -24.26 9.82
N ASP A 108 3.71 -23.31 10.74
CA ASP A 108 4.70 -22.29 11.01
C ASP A 108 5.91 -22.82 11.78
N ASP A 109 5.65 -23.69 12.76
CA ASP A 109 6.67 -24.37 13.55
C ASP A 109 7.52 -25.33 12.70
N ALA A 110 6.92 -25.99 11.70
CA ALA A 110 7.62 -26.94 10.83
C ALA A 110 8.73 -26.27 9.99
N LEU A 111 8.44 -25.11 9.40
CA LEU A 111 9.41 -24.36 8.59
C LEU A 111 10.51 -23.73 9.45
N THR A 112 10.15 -23.23 10.63
CA THR A 112 11.13 -22.76 11.60
C THR A 112 12.09 -23.87 12.05
N HIS A 113 11.56 -25.07 12.33
CA HIS A 113 12.37 -26.23 12.65
C HIS A 113 13.29 -26.63 11.48
N GLN A 114 12.80 -26.56 10.24
CA GLN A 114 13.63 -26.81 9.06
C GLN A 114 14.83 -25.84 8.99
N CYS A 115 14.63 -24.55 9.24
CA CYS A 115 15.72 -23.59 9.30
C CYS A 115 16.72 -23.90 10.43
N ASP A 116 16.26 -24.41 11.59
CA ASP A 116 17.15 -24.75 12.71
C ASP A 116 18.08 -25.92 12.43
N THR A 117 17.68 -26.86 11.57
CA THR A 117 18.54 -27.99 11.14
C THR A 117 19.71 -27.56 10.25
N LEU A 118 19.66 -26.34 9.70
CA LEU A 118 20.74 -25.81 8.88
C LEU A 118 21.86 -25.24 9.76
N GLY A 119 23.09 -25.27 9.26
CA GLY A 119 24.26 -24.68 9.92
C GLY A 119 24.72 -23.37 9.27
N GLY A 120 25.33 -22.49 10.07
CA GLY A 120 26.06 -21.31 9.59
C GLY A 120 25.23 -20.33 8.75
N ALA A 121 25.80 -19.89 7.63
CA ALA A 121 25.17 -18.89 6.75
C ALA A 121 23.82 -19.34 6.16
N LYS A 122 23.64 -20.64 5.89
CA LYS A 122 22.37 -21.18 5.36
C LYS A 122 21.23 -21.04 6.35
N LYS A 123 21.51 -21.23 7.65
CA LYS A 123 20.55 -21.01 8.73
C LYS A 123 20.08 -19.56 8.77
N ASN A 124 21.03 -18.63 8.77
CA ASN A 124 20.78 -17.19 8.81
C ASN A 124 19.93 -16.73 7.62
N GLN A 125 20.26 -17.22 6.41
CA GLN A 125 19.50 -16.92 5.20
C GLN A 125 18.07 -17.49 5.27
N CYS A 126 17.91 -18.73 5.73
CA CYS A 126 16.59 -19.35 5.89
C CYS A 126 15.68 -18.53 6.82
N PHE A 127 16.20 -18.08 7.97
CA PHE A 127 15.43 -17.22 8.88
C PHE A 127 15.11 -15.86 8.29
N ARG A 128 16.03 -15.24 7.55
CA ARG A 128 15.77 -13.96 6.86
C ARG A 128 14.61 -14.09 5.87
N ASP A 129 14.68 -15.10 4.99
CA ASP A 129 13.70 -15.27 3.92
C ASP A 129 12.33 -15.64 4.52
N LEU A 130 12.30 -16.54 5.50
CA LEU A 130 11.08 -16.90 6.23
C LEU A 130 10.44 -15.69 6.95
N ALA A 131 11.26 -14.84 7.57
CA ALA A 131 10.80 -13.63 8.24
C ALA A 131 10.18 -12.62 7.26
N ILE A 132 10.79 -12.42 6.09
CA ILE A 132 10.31 -11.50 5.05
C ILE A 132 8.99 -12.02 4.46
N ASP A 133 8.94 -13.30 4.05
CA ASP A 133 7.74 -13.91 3.47
C ASP A 133 6.54 -13.83 4.42
N ARG A 134 6.78 -14.03 5.73
CA ARG A 134 5.75 -13.93 6.76
C ARG A 134 5.53 -12.53 7.29
N THR A 135 6.40 -11.60 6.95
CA THR A 135 6.41 -10.26 7.53
C THR A 135 6.51 -10.31 9.08
N ASP A 136 7.23 -11.30 9.62
CA ASP A 136 7.39 -11.52 11.07
C ASP A 136 8.77 -11.04 11.53
N ALA A 137 8.80 -9.86 12.15
CA ALA A 137 10.02 -9.22 12.62
C ALA A 137 10.70 -9.99 13.77
N GLU A 138 10.01 -10.82 14.53
CA GLU A 138 10.63 -11.58 15.63
C GLU A 138 11.59 -12.65 15.09
N LEU A 139 11.31 -13.20 13.90
CA LEU A 139 12.21 -14.14 13.23
C LEU A 139 13.53 -13.49 12.76
N CYS A 140 13.56 -12.17 12.53
CA CYS A 140 14.79 -11.47 12.12
C CYS A 140 15.91 -11.55 13.18
N ALA A 141 15.56 -11.65 14.47
CA ALA A 141 16.55 -11.83 15.54
C ALA A 141 17.36 -13.13 15.37
N ARG A 142 16.78 -14.14 14.69
CA ARG A 142 17.39 -15.46 14.46
C ARG A 142 18.21 -15.53 13.18
N ALA A 143 18.18 -14.49 12.35
CA ALA A 143 18.91 -14.41 11.09
C ALA A 143 20.42 -14.09 11.28
N GLY A 144 20.92 -14.04 12.52
CA GLY A 144 22.33 -13.81 12.82
C GLY A 144 22.85 -12.53 12.18
N ASN A 145 23.91 -12.63 11.36
CA ASN A 145 24.50 -11.49 10.65
C ASN A 145 23.62 -10.85 9.56
N LEU A 146 22.47 -11.47 9.24
CA LEU A 146 21.48 -10.93 8.30
C LEU A 146 20.30 -10.24 9.00
N SER A 147 20.32 -10.12 10.33
CA SER A 147 19.25 -9.50 11.13
C SER A 147 18.96 -8.06 10.70
N ASN A 148 20.00 -7.24 10.51
CA ASN A 148 19.86 -5.83 10.12
C ASN A 148 19.17 -5.67 8.76
N ILE A 149 19.55 -6.49 7.78
CA ILE A 149 18.93 -6.51 6.45
C ILE A 149 17.46 -6.95 6.57
N CYS A 150 17.21 -8.00 7.35
CA CYS A 150 15.87 -8.51 7.61
C CYS A 150 14.94 -7.43 8.19
N TYR A 151 15.36 -6.78 9.29
CA TYR A 151 14.59 -5.71 9.91
C TYR A 151 14.36 -4.53 8.97
N ASN A 152 15.38 -4.13 8.20
CA ASN A 152 15.24 -3.06 7.22
C ASN A 152 14.18 -3.40 6.16
N THR A 153 14.23 -4.60 5.57
CA THR A 153 13.26 -5.02 4.56
C THR A 153 11.84 -5.04 5.11
N ILE A 154 11.61 -5.66 6.27
CA ILE A 154 10.28 -5.72 6.88
C ILE A 154 9.81 -4.32 7.28
N ALA A 155 10.69 -3.46 7.83
CA ALA A 155 10.34 -2.09 8.18
C ALA A 155 9.83 -1.29 6.97
N VAL A 156 10.51 -1.39 5.83
CA VAL A 156 10.12 -0.71 4.59
C VAL A 156 8.83 -1.30 4.02
N GLN A 157 8.71 -2.62 3.99
CA GLN A 157 7.54 -3.32 3.44
C GLN A 157 6.27 -3.05 4.28
N THR A 158 6.38 -3.07 5.60
CA THR A 158 5.27 -2.83 6.53
C THR A 158 5.02 -1.36 6.83
N ARG A 159 5.94 -0.49 6.43
CA ARG A 159 5.99 0.94 6.83
C ARG A 159 5.98 1.14 8.33
N ASN A 160 6.78 0.33 9.01
CA ASN A 160 6.93 0.41 10.44
C ASN A 160 8.34 0.94 10.79
N PRO A 161 8.52 2.26 10.95
CA PRO A 161 9.83 2.83 11.25
C PRO A 161 10.37 2.39 12.63
N LEU A 162 9.53 1.89 13.53
CA LEU A 162 9.97 1.37 14.84
C LEU A 162 10.81 0.10 14.71
N LEU A 163 10.63 -0.67 13.64
CA LEU A 163 11.45 -1.86 13.39
C LEU A 163 12.92 -1.51 13.08
N CYS A 164 13.17 -0.30 12.58
CA CYS A 164 14.52 0.19 12.34
C CYS A 164 15.35 0.38 13.62
N ASP A 165 14.69 0.46 14.79
CA ASP A 165 15.37 0.62 16.08
C ASP A 165 16.04 -0.68 16.53
N ARG A 166 15.64 -1.81 15.95
CA ARG A 166 16.22 -3.14 16.20
C ARG A 166 17.49 -3.42 15.40
N ILE A 167 17.93 -2.50 14.54
CA ILE A 167 19.19 -2.59 13.80
C ILE A 167 20.33 -2.16 14.75
N THR A 168 21.11 -3.11 15.27
CA THR A 168 22.10 -2.84 16.35
C THR A 168 23.54 -2.65 15.86
N ASP A 169 23.92 -3.27 14.73
CA ASP A 169 25.33 -3.39 14.32
C ASP A 169 25.68 -2.50 13.11
N SER A 170 25.01 -1.37 12.98
CA SER A 170 25.15 -0.48 11.82
C SER A 170 25.36 0.97 12.27
N PRO A 171 26.15 1.78 11.54
CA PRO A 171 26.24 3.21 11.83
C PRO A 171 24.84 3.83 11.88
N ASP A 172 24.69 4.89 12.69
CA ASP A 172 23.40 5.58 12.87
C ASP A 172 22.74 5.99 11.55
N THR A 173 23.56 6.23 10.52
CA THR A 173 23.11 6.52 9.16
C THR A 173 22.22 5.41 8.57
N THR A 174 22.47 4.14 8.87
CA THR A 174 21.63 3.02 8.41
C THR A 174 20.26 3.01 9.08
N ARG A 175 20.20 3.28 10.39
CA ARG A 175 18.94 3.37 11.13
C ARG A 175 18.10 4.54 10.65
N GLN A 176 18.72 5.71 10.47
CA GLN A 176 18.06 6.90 9.94
C GLN A 176 17.52 6.66 8.53
N ARG A 177 18.34 6.06 7.65
CA ARG A 177 17.93 5.68 6.30
C ARG A 177 16.75 4.70 6.31
N CYS A 178 16.80 3.67 7.17
CA CYS A 178 15.70 2.73 7.35
C CYS A 178 14.41 3.46 7.77
N ARG A 179 14.48 4.30 8.81
CA ARG A 179 13.31 5.04 9.32
C ARG A 179 12.70 5.92 8.22
N LYS A 180 13.54 6.61 7.43
CA LYS A 180 13.11 7.42 6.29
C LYS A 180 12.37 6.58 5.25
N PHE A 181 12.92 5.45 4.82
CA PHE A 181 12.23 4.61 3.82
C PHE A 181 10.98 3.93 4.38
N ALA A 182 11.00 3.51 5.64
CA ALA A 182 9.85 2.92 6.31
C ALA A 182 8.73 3.94 6.55
N SER A 183 9.05 5.23 6.72
CA SER A 183 8.04 6.29 6.85
C SER A 183 7.52 6.81 5.51
N GLN A 184 8.18 6.48 4.38
CA GLN A 184 7.74 6.95 3.07
C GLN A 184 6.41 6.32 2.67
N ILE A 185 5.50 7.17 2.22
CA ILE A 185 4.25 6.76 1.59
C ILE A 185 4.61 5.99 0.31
N PRO A 186 4.01 4.83 0.04
CA PRO A 186 4.26 4.10 -1.19
C PRO A 186 3.76 4.96 -2.35
N PHE A 187 4.36 4.84 -3.52
CA PHE A 187 3.73 5.39 -4.71
C PHE A 187 2.43 4.62 -4.97
N PRO A 188 1.29 5.31 -5.07
CA PRO A 188 0.05 4.71 -5.57
C PRO A 188 0.31 4.04 -6.92
N SER A 189 -0.15 2.81 -7.07
CA SER A 189 -0.04 2.06 -8.33
C SER A 189 -1.28 2.20 -9.22
N THR A 190 -2.31 2.90 -8.73
CA THR A 190 -3.55 3.19 -9.45
C THR A 190 -3.79 4.70 -9.52
N GLU A 191 -4.52 5.12 -10.55
CA GLU A 191 -4.90 6.52 -10.76
C GLU A 191 -5.80 7.00 -9.62
N GLU A 192 -6.75 6.16 -9.19
CA GLU A 192 -7.72 6.48 -8.16
C GLU A 192 -7.04 6.74 -6.81
N GLU A 193 -6.09 5.88 -6.42
CA GLU A 193 -5.32 6.07 -5.19
C GLU A 193 -4.40 7.30 -5.27
N CYS A 194 -3.87 7.59 -6.47
CA CYS A 194 -3.04 8.78 -6.69
C CYS A 194 -3.84 10.06 -6.48
N VAL A 195 -4.98 10.18 -7.15
CA VAL A 195 -5.87 11.34 -7.08
C VAL A 195 -6.45 11.49 -5.67
N ALA A 196 -6.79 10.38 -4.99
CA ALA A 196 -7.26 10.41 -3.61
C ALA A 196 -6.23 11.01 -2.63
N LYS A 197 -4.95 10.98 -2.98
CA LYS A 197 -3.85 11.60 -2.22
C LYS A 197 -3.40 12.95 -2.78
N ASN A 198 -4.25 13.59 -3.60
CA ASN A 198 -3.95 14.85 -4.29
C ASN A 198 -2.74 14.77 -5.23
N GLY A 199 -2.42 13.58 -5.73
CA GLY A 199 -1.37 13.37 -6.71
C GLY A 199 -1.81 13.64 -8.14
N VAL A 200 -0.82 13.70 -9.04
CA VAL A 200 -1.00 13.82 -10.48
C VAL A 200 -0.65 12.49 -11.16
N TRP A 201 -1.64 11.89 -11.83
CA TRP A 201 -1.47 10.66 -12.62
C TRP A 201 -1.22 11.01 -14.08
N ALA A 202 0.04 11.04 -14.47
CA ALA A 202 0.46 11.47 -15.80
C ALA A 202 1.64 10.63 -16.31
N ILE A 203 1.93 10.79 -17.60
CA ILE A 203 3.22 10.38 -18.16
C ILE A 203 4.24 11.36 -17.61
N HIS A 204 5.22 10.84 -16.88
CA HIS A 204 6.32 11.66 -16.41
C HIS A 204 7.61 11.18 -17.07
N GLY A 205 8.41 12.13 -17.55
CA GLY A 205 9.66 11.79 -18.19
C GLY A 205 9.57 11.20 -19.59
N PHE A 206 10.53 10.34 -19.90
CA PHE A 206 10.54 9.57 -21.15
C PHE A 206 9.77 8.25 -21.09
N SER A 207 9.44 7.75 -19.89
CA SER A 207 8.66 6.52 -19.78
C SER A 207 7.24 6.75 -20.33
N PRO A 208 6.74 5.96 -21.30
CA PRO A 208 5.38 6.13 -21.81
C PRO A 208 4.31 5.70 -20.80
N MET A 209 4.71 5.09 -19.68
CA MET A 209 3.80 4.62 -18.65
C MET A 209 3.41 5.75 -17.71
N LYS A 210 2.10 5.90 -17.47
CA LYS A 210 1.61 6.82 -16.45
C LYS A 210 2.02 6.33 -15.06
N SER A 211 2.39 7.25 -14.19
CA SER A 211 2.64 6.98 -12.78
C SER A 211 2.16 8.14 -11.90
N CYS A 212 2.12 7.92 -10.59
CA CYS A 212 1.68 8.94 -9.63
C CYS A 212 2.84 9.85 -9.22
N ASN A 213 2.63 11.16 -9.30
CA ASN A 213 3.48 12.13 -8.61
C ASN A 213 2.70 12.78 -7.46
N LEU A 214 3.16 12.60 -6.23
CA LEU A 214 2.48 13.11 -5.04
C LEU A 214 3.11 14.45 -4.59
N PRO A 215 2.31 15.39 -4.09
CA PRO A 215 2.85 16.58 -3.45
C PRO A 215 3.55 16.21 -2.15
N THR A 216 4.60 16.95 -1.80
CA THR A 216 5.33 16.79 -0.55
C THR A 216 4.71 17.65 0.55
N SER A 217 4.81 17.20 1.80
CA SER A 217 4.37 17.96 2.97
C SER A 217 5.37 19.03 3.42
N ASP A 218 6.61 18.93 2.94
CA ASP A 218 7.74 19.77 3.29
C ASP A 218 8.16 20.75 2.20
N LYS A 219 7.33 20.93 1.17
CA LYS A 219 7.57 21.90 0.10
C LYS A 219 7.97 23.27 0.65
N GLY A 220 9.02 23.86 0.08
CA GLY A 220 9.47 25.19 0.48
C GLY A 220 10.35 25.22 1.73
N LYS A 221 10.53 24.12 2.47
CA LYS A 221 11.44 24.09 3.62
C LYS A 221 12.89 24.18 3.16
N THR A 222 13.71 24.90 3.91
CA THR A 222 15.16 24.95 3.69
C THR A 222 15.78 23.58 3.95
N CYS A 223 16.69 23.17 3.09
CA CYS A 223 17.41 21.92 3.21
C CYS A 223 18.89 22.08 2.84
N THR A 224 19.74 21.20 3.35
CA THR A 224 21.17 21.11 2.98
C THR A 224 21.53 19.79 2.30
N ASP A 225 20.63 18.82 2.34
CA ASP A 225 20.79 17.49 1.79
C ASP A 225 19.45 16.96 1.26
N VAL A 226 19.49 16.13 0.22
CA VAL A 226 18.34 15.39 -0.31
C VAL A 226 17.68 14.51 0.76
N ASP A 227 18.45 14.08 1.76
CA ASP A 227 17.92 13.25 2.83
C ASP A 227 16.96 14.00 3.79
N GLU A 228 16.96 15.33 3.77
CA GLU A 228 16.09 16.17 4.59
C GLU A 228 14.69 16.38 3.99
N CYS A 229 14.47 16.05 2.71
CA CYS A 229 13.20 16.24 2.03
C CYS A 229 12.45 14.93 1.74
N GLU A 230 11.12 14.98 1.67
CA GLU A 230 10.24 13.93 1.15
C GLU A 230 10.39 13.74 -0.37
N GLY A 231 10.67 14.85 -1.06
CA GLY A 231 11.04 14.89 -2.47
C GLY A 231 12.55 15.09 -2.64
N THR A 232 12.96 16.21 -3.23
CA THR A 232 14.37 16.51 -3.51
C THR A 232 14.76 17.88 -2.96
N CYS A 233 15.99 18.02 -2.47
CA CYS A 233 16.54 19.31 -2.05
C CYS A 233 17.12 20.07 -3.26
N LEU A 234 16.43 21.14 -3.69
CA LEU A 234 16.74 21.91 -4.90
C LEU A 234 17.57 23.15 -4.58
N GLY A 235 18.71 23.31 -5.23
CA GLY A 235 19.55 24.51 -5.17
C GLY A 235 19.30 25.46 -6.34
N ASP A 236 19.55 26.75 -6.13
CA ASP A 236 19.36 27.77 -7.18
C ASP A 236 20.57 27.89 -8.12
N VAL A 237 21.76 27.50 -7.65
CA VAL A 237 23.03 27.60 -8.39
C VAL A 237 23.94 26.39 -8.13
N PRO A 238 24.84 26.04 -9.06
CA PRO A 238 25.74 24.88 -8.91
C PRO A 238 26.70 24.93 -7.71
N THR A 239 26.85 26.08 -7.05
CA THR A 239 27.68 26.28 -5.85
C THR A 239 26.85 26.42 -4.57
N ALA A 240 25.55 26.16 -4.63
CA ALA A 240 24.66 26.28 -3.49
C ALA A 240 25.05 25.30 -2.36
N THR A 241 25.07 25.80 -1.12
CA THR A 241 25.26 25.01 0.10
C THR A 241 23.96 24.75 0.86
N SER A 242 22.88 25.40 0.44
CA SER A 242 21.52 25.22 0.94
C SER A 242 20.52 25.39 -0.20
N GLY A 243 19.34 24.82 -0.03
CA GLY A 243 18.31 24.76 -1.05
C GLY A 243 16.92 24.69 -0.43
N THR A 244 15.95 24.30 -1.25
CA THR A 244 14.54 24.24 -0.90
C THR A 244 13.96 22.88 -1.28
N CYS A 245 13.19 22.26 -0.37
CA CYS A 245 12.50 21.01 -0.66
C CYS A 245 11.47 21.21 -1.78
N SER A 246 11.51 20.31 -2.77
CA SER A 246 10.63 20.31 -3.94
C SER A 246 9.16 20.19 -3.56
N GLU A 247 8.28 20.76 -4.38
CA GLU A 247 6.82 20.63 -4.20
C GLU A 247 6.31 19.21 -4.46
N TRP A 248 7.00 18.48 -5.33
CA TRP A 248 6.59 17.15 -5.78
C TRP A 248 7.64 16.11 -5.38
N ARG A 249 7.20 14.88 -5.12
CA ARG A 249 8.10 13.76 -4.81
C ARG A 249 8.97 13.34 -5.98
N LEU A 250 8.45 13.49 -7.20
CA LEU A 250 9.20 13.31 -8.43
C LEU A 250 9.44 14.68 -9.07
N THR A 251 10.70 15.00 -9.32
CA THR A 251 11.11 16.19 -10.07
C THR A 251 11.70 15.77 -11.39
N PHE A 252 11.33 16.45 -12.46
CA PHE A 252 11.76 16.17 -13.83
C PHE A 252 12.56 17.35 -14.40
N GLY A 253 13.38 17.05 -15.41
CA GLY A 253 14.28 18.00 -16.04
C GLY A 253 15.62 18.14 -15.32
N CYS A 254 16.40 19.15 -15.71
CA CYS A 254 17.70 19.45 -15.12
C CYS A 254 17.56 20.37 -13.91
N GLN A 255 17.92 19.86 -12.74
CA GLN A 255 17.84 20.57 -11.47
C GLN A 255 19.21 20.54 -10.78
N ILE A 256 19.51 21.53 -9.94
CA ILE A 256 20.66 21.45 -9.03
C ILE A 256 20.18 20.76 -7.75
N LEU A 257 20.76 19.61 -7.44
CA LEU A 257 20.43 18.83 -6.25
C LEU A 257 21.53 18.97 -5.22
N LEU A 258 21.14 19.08 -3.95
CA LEU A 258 22.08 19.11 -2.84
C LEU A 258 22.19 17.72 -2.24
N MET A 259 23.37 17.13 -2.30
CA MET A 259 23.65 15.80 -1.77
C MET A 259 24.99 15.83 -1.05
N GLN A 260 24.99 15.43 0.22
CA GLN A 260 26.16 15.41 1.09
C GLN A 260 26.85 16.77 1.15
N GLY A 261 26.07 17.84 1.27
CA GLY A 261 26.55 19.23 1.32
C GLY A 261 27.14 19.77 0.01
N ASN A 262 27.00 19.05 -1.11
CA ASN A 262 27.49 19.46 -2.42
C ASN A 262 26.33 19.63 -3.42
N ALA A 263 26.31 20.75 -4.13
CA ALA A 263 25.41 20.97 -5.24
C ALA A 263 25.90 20.21 -6.49
N ARG A 264 25.01 19.47 -7.14
CA ARG A 264 25.25 18.77 -8.40
C ARG A 264 24.08 18.96 -9.35
N GLN A 265 24.36 19.27 -10.61
CA GLN A 265 23.32 19.26 -11.62
C GLN A 265 22.99 17.82 -12.00
N LEU A 266 21.72 17.43 -11.86
CA LEU A 266 21.20 16.16 -12.32
C LEU A 266 20.02 16.41 -13.24
N CYS A 267 20.04 15.79 -14.41
CA CYS A 267 18.91 15.76 -15.32
C CYS A 267 18.21 14.42 -15.15
N VAL A 268 16.95 14.47 -14.71
CA VAL A 268 16.09 13.29 -14.55
C VAL A 268 14.99 13.39 -15.58
N ASP A 269 14.90 12.38 -16.43
CA ASP A 269 13.81 12.19 -17.37
C ASP A 269 12.85 11.15 -16.82
#